data_AF-A0A2K0UJ59-F1
#
_entry.id   AF-A0A2K0UJ59-F1
#
_cell.length_a   1.000
_cell.length_b   1.000
_cell.length_c   1.000
_cell.angle_alpha   90.00
_cell.angle_beta   90.00
_cell.angle_gamma   90.00
#
_symmetry.space_group_name_H-M   'P 1'
#
loop_
_entity.id
_entity.type
_entity.pdbx_description
1 polymer ?
#
loop_
_entity_poly.entity_id
_entity_poly.type
_entity_poly.pdbx_seq_one_letter_code
_entity_poly.pdbx_strand_id
1 'polypeptide(L)'
;MPWDEVRKICLDYTIAGLEELSKAPRNNTTKPLHFVYVSGANAERDQSKKPWVLGDYCLMRGEVETRVLDFAKSSNNAIDACVVKPGLIRDPQQGNVLTNTLQNVTTSIISLPIVYLHDVAATLLKQATEGFDKETLVCDDITRIGGGK
;
A
#
# COMPACT_ATOMS: atom_id res chain seq x y z
N MET A 1 6.70 7.83 -18.52
CA MET A 1 5.23 7.89 -18.58
C MET A 1 4.82 9.33 -18.30
N PRO A 2 3.95 9.95 -19.11
CA PRO A 2 3.36 11.26 -18.84
C PRO A 2 2.70 11.32 -17.45
N TRP A 3 2.76 12.47 -16.79
CA TRP A 3 2.27 12.61 -15.41
C TRP A 3 0.77 12.32 -15.28
N ASP A 4 -0.04 12.77 -16.24
CA ASP A 4 -1.48 12.51 -16.24
C ASP A 4 -1.79 11.01 -16.35
N GLU A 5 -0.97 10.26 -17.09
CA GLU A 5 -1.12 8.81 -17.19
C GLU A 5 -0.74 8.12 -15.86
N VAL A 6 0.32 8.59 -15.19
CA VAL A 6 0.68 8.11 -13.84
C VAL A 6 -0.46 8.38 -12.85
N ARG A 7 -1.03 9.58 -12.84
CA ARG A 7 -2.17 9.94 -11.98
C ARG A 7 -3.40 9.09 -12.32
N LYS A 8 -3.72 8.93 -13.59
CA LYS A 8 -4.85 8.11 -14.04
C LYS A 8 -4.75 6.67 -13.52
N ILE A 9 -3.57 6.06 -13.67
CA ILE A 9 -3.33 4.68 -13.26
C ILE A 9 -3.33 4.54 -11.74
N CYS A 10 -2.59 5.38 -11.03
CA CYS A 10 -2.38 5.21 -9.60
C CYS A 10 -3.52 5.76 -8.74
N LEU A 11 -4.14 6.86 -9.16
CA LEU A 11 -5.19 7.55 -8.42
C LEU A 11 -6.57 7.25 -9.00
N ASP A 12 -6.83 7.63 -10.25
CA ASP A 12 -8.20 7.60 -10.78
C ASP A 12 -8.76 6.17 -10.81
N TYR A 13 -7.98 5.21 -11.31
CA TYR A 13 -8.41 3.82 -11.34
C TYR A 13 -8.54 3.19 -9.94
N THR A 14 -7.71 3.58 -8.98
CA THR A 14 -7.84 3.11 -7.58
C THR A 14 -9.16 3.56 -6.99
N ILE A 15 -9.51 4.84 -7.13
CA ILE A 15 -10.75 5.40 -6.58
C ILE A 15 -11.97 4.86 -7.33
N ALA A 16 -11.93 4.81 -8.67
CA ALA A 16 -13.00 4.23 -9.46
C ALA A 16 -13.25 2.76 -9.10
N GLY A 17 -12.19 1.96 -8.94
CA GLY A 17 -12.30 0.56 -8.52
C GLY A 17 -12.90 0.43 -7.12
N LEU A 18 -12.49 1.28 -6.18
CA LEU A 18 -13.03 1.31 -4.82
C LEU A 18 -14.53 1.65 -4.80
N GLU A 19 -14.93 2.66 -5.57
CA GLU A 19 -16.33 3.07 -5.73
C GLU A 19 -17.19 1.93 -6.30
N GLU A 20 -16.75 1.27 -7.36
CA GLU A 20 -17.50 0.17 -7.96
C GLU A 20 -17.58 -1.04 -7.04
N LEU A 21 -16.49 -1.37 -6.33
CA LEU A 21 -16.51 -2.43 -5.33
C LEU A 21 -17.47 -2.15 -4.17
N SER A 22 -17.64 -0.88 -3.77
CA SER A 22 -18.58 -0.50 -2.72
C SER A 22 -20.05 -0.74 -3.10
N LYS A 23 -20.37 -0.68 -4.39
CA LYS A 23 -21.72 -0.88 -4.95
C LYS A 23 -22.00 -2.33 -5.33
N ALA A 24 -20.96 -3.16 -5.41
CA ALA A 24 -21.08 -4.54 -5.85
C ALA A 24 -21.99 -5.36 -4.91
N PRO A 25 -22.90 -6.19 -5.44
CA PRO A 25 -23.76 -7.03 -4.62
C PRO A 25 -22.93 -8.07 -3.86
N ARG A 26 -23.23 -8.27 -2.57
CA ARG A 26 -22.53 -9.21 -1.69
C ARG A 26 -23.51 -10.06 -0.91
N ASN A 27 -23.18 -11.34 -0.74
CA ASN A 27 -24.01 -12.31 0.00
C ASN A 27 -24.17 -11.92 1.48
N ASN A 28 -23.19 -11.20 2.04
CA ASN A 28 -23.24 -10.71 3.41
C ASN A 28 -23.07 -9.17 3.43
N THR A 29 -24.18 -8.47 3.63
CA THR A 29 -24.22 -7.00 3.72
C THR A 29 -23.96 -6.47 5.13
N THR A 30 -23.84 -7.34 6.13
CA THR A 30 -23.58 -6.94 7.53
C THR A 30 -22.10 -6.68 7.80
N LYS A 31 -21.20 -7.24 6.98
CA LYS A 31 -19.75 -7.03 7.07
C LYS A 31 -19.27 -6.13 5.94
N PRO A 32 -18.36 -5.18 6.18
CA PRO A 32 -17.74 -4.41 5.10
C PRO A 32 -16.86 -5.31 4.22
N LEU A 33 -16.59 -4.86 2.99
CA LEU A 33 -15.51 -5.43 2.19
C LEU A 33 -14.19 -4.82 2.68
N HIS A 34 -13.22 -5.66 3.03
CA HIS A 34 -11.88 -5.24 3.40
C HIS A 34 -11.08 -4.86 2.14
N PHE A 35 -10.81 -3.58 1.94
CA PHE A 35 -10.01 -3.06 0.85
C PHE A 35 -8.59 -2.73 1.32
N VAL A 36 -7.60 -3.42 0.78
CA VAL A 36 -6.19 -3.17 1.12
C VAL A 36 -5.52 -2.40 -0.01
N TYR A 37 -5.15 -1.14 0.26
CA TYR A 37 -4.39 -0.33 -0.69
C TYR A 37 -2.88 -0.48 -0.44
N VAL A 38 -2.17 -1.01 -1.42
CA VAL A 38 -0.71 -1.09 -1.37
C VAL A 38 -0.12 0.21 -1.88
N SER A 39 0.48 1.00 -0.99
CA SER A 39 1.11 2.28 -1.25
C SER A 39 2.63 2.13 -1.45
N GLY A 40 3.45 2.80 -0.63
CA GLY A 40 4.90 2.65 -0.56
C GLY A 40 5.45 3.41 0.65
N ALA A 41 6.59 2.96 1.19
CA ALA A 41 7.14 3.48 2.45
C ALA A 41 7.34 5.01 2.47
N ASN A 42 7.73 5.60 1.34
CA ASN A 42 7.98 7.05 1.24
C ASN A 42 6.77 7.87 0.77
N ALA A 43 5.59 7.28 0.62
CA ALA A 43 4.39 8.04 0.30
C ALA A 43 4.06 9.02 1.45
N GLU A 44 3.69 10.24 1.12
CA GLU A 44 3.49 11.31 2.10
C GLU A 44 2.10 11.95 1.89
N ARG A 45 1.27 11.91 2.93
CA ARG A 45 -0.10 12.45 2.90
C ARG A 45 -0.10 13.95 3.04
N ASP A 46 0.84 14.51 3.80
CA ASP A 46 1.02 15.94 3.96
C ASP A 46 1.60 16.56 2.68
N GLN A 47 0.74 17.20 1.89
CA GLN A 47 1.09 17.77 0.60
C GLN A 47 2.13 18.89 0.67
N SER A 48 2.45 19.39 1.88
CA SER A 48 3.52 20.37 2.10
C SER A 48 4.91 19.72 2.29
N LYS A 49 4.98 18.40 2.54
CA LYS A 49 6.21 17.67 2.87
C LYS A 49 6.75 16.88 1.69
N LYS A 50 7.08 17.55 0.59
CA LYS A 50 7.57 16.88 -0.63
C LYS A 50 8.90 16.14 -0.37
N PRO A 51 8.97 14.81 -0.53
CA PRO A 51 10.24 14.08 -0.46
C PRO A 51 11.20 14.49 -1.58
N TRP A 52 12.51 14.40 -1.33
CA TRP A 52 13.52 14.79 -2.31
C TRP A 52 13.54 13.85 -3.54
N VAL A 53 13.37 12.55 -3.31
CA VAL A 53 13.39 11.52 -4.35
C VAL A 53 11.96 11.17 -4.72
N LEU A 54 11.64 11.24 -6.02
CA LEU A 54 10.30 10.95 -6.56
C LEU A 54 9.18 11.76 -5.86
N GLY A 55 9.47 13.00 -5.45
CA GLY A 55 8.61 13.79 -4.57
C GLY A 55 7.16 13.91 -5.03
N ASP A 56 6.91 14.29 -6.29
CA ASP A 56 5.55 14.41 -6.82
C ASP A 56 4.81 13.07 -6.83
N TYR A 57 5.51 11.99 -7.14
CA TYR A 57 4.94 10.64 -7.09
C TYR A 57 4.63 10.23 -5.64
N CYS A 58 5.52 10.49 -4.68
CA CYS A 58 5.27 10.22 -3.27
C CYS A 58 4.09 11.00 -2.69
N LEU A 59 3.95 12.28 -3.06
CA LEU A 59 2.81 13.11 -2.69
C LEU A 59 1.52 12.59 -3.32
N MET A 60 1.53 12.23 -4.61
CA MET A 60 0.38 11.62 -5.28
C MET A 60 -0.01 10.30 -4.62
N ARG A 61 0.95 9.44 -4.26
CA ARG A 61 0.64 8.18 -3.56
C ARG A 61 0.01 8.44 -2.20
N GLY A 62 0.44 9.46 -1.47
CA GLY A 62 -0.21 9.90 -0.23
C GLY A 62 -1.58 10.53 -0.45
N GLU A 63 -1.81 11.25 -1.54
CA GLU A 63 -3.15 11.70 -1.96
C GLU A 63 -4.10 10.51 -2.13
N VAL A 64 -3.64 9.43 -2.77
CA VAL A 64 -4.43 8.19 -2.92
C VAL A 64 -4.72 7.56 -1.55
N GLU A 65 -3.73 7.48 -0.66
CA GLU A 65 -3.94 6.95 0.70
C GLU A 65 -5.06 7.71 1.42
N THR A 66 -5.01 9.04 1.42
CA THR A 66 -6.03 9.89 2.04
C THR A 66 -7.41 9.64 1.42
N ARG A 67 -7.52 9.64 0.09
CA ARG A 67 -8.80 9.43 -0.61
C ARG A 67 -9.41 8.05 -0.33
N VAL A 68 -8.59 6.99 -0.27
CA VAL A 68 -9.05 5.63 0.06
C VAL A 68 -9.62 5.58 1.49
N LEU A 69 -8.89 6.17 2.45
CA LEU A 69 -9.30 6.18 3.86
C LEU A 69 -10.55 7.04 4.09
N ASP A 70 -10.63 8.19 3.44
CA ASP A 70 -11.80 9.08 3.51
C ASP A 70 -13.04 8.46 2.86
N PHE A 71 -12.86 7.72 1.76
CA PHE A 71 -13.93 6.95 1.15
C PHE A 71 -14.45 5.89 2.12
N ALA A 72 -13.57 5.09 2.74
CA ALA A 72 -13.99 4.06 3.69
C ALA A 72 -14.80 4.65 4.85
N LYS A 73 -14.35 5.77 5.43
CA LYS A 73 -15.05 6.51 6.51
C LYS A 73 -16.44 6.98 6.11
N SER A 74 -16.65 7.32 4.83
CA SER A 74 -17.93 7.82 4.32
C SER A 74 -18.81 6.74 3.66
N SER A 75 -18.33 5.49 3.58
CA SER A 75 -18.98 4.40 2.83
C SER A 75 -20.19 3.74 3.51
N ASN A 76 -20.60 4.21 4.69
CA ASN A 76 -21.69 3.62 5.49
C ASN A 76 -21.52 2.09 5.71
N ASN A 77 -20.31 1.67 6.12
CA ASN A 77 -19.94 0.27 6.37
C ASN A 77 -19.94 -0.63 5.12
N ALA A 78 -19.95 -0.07 3.90
CA ALA A 78 -19.78 -0.84 2.68
C ALA A 78 -18.32 -1.31 2.51
N ILE A 79 -17.38 -0.44 2.85
CA ILE A 79 -15.94 -0.65 2.74
C ILE A 79 -15.28 -0.35 4.08
N ASP A 80 -14.36 -1.21 4.47
CA ASP A 80 -13.32 -0.89 5.44
C ASP A 80 -12.00 -0.88 4.67
N ALA A 81 -11.07 0.03 5.00
CA ALA A 81 -9.82 0.15 4.26
C ALA A 81 -8.59 0.23 5.15
N CYS A 82 -7.51 -0.39 4.66
CA CYS A 82 -6.17 -0.32 5.26
C CYS A 82 -5.14 0.02 4.19
N VAL A 83 -4.15 0.82 4.59
CA VAL A 83 -2.99 1.15 3.75
C VAL A 83 -1.78 0.32 4.17
N VAL A 84 -1.16 -0.37 3.22
CA VAL A 84 0.12 -1.06 3.44
C VAL A 84 1.23 -0.31 2.74
N LYS A 85 2.29 0.04 3.47
CA LYS A 85 3.42 0.84 3.00
C LYS A 85 4.70 -0.01 2.98
N PRO A 86 4.84 -0.92 2.00
CA PRO A 86 6.06 -1.71 1.88
C PRO A 86 7.22 -0.80 1.46
N GLY A 87 8.40 -1.15 1.94
CA GLY A 87 9.67 -0.63 1.44
C GLY A 87 10.11 -1.41 0.20
N LEU A 88 11.42 -1.63 0.07
CA LEU A 88 11.95 -2.42 -1.03
C LEU A 88 11.59 -3.91 -0.83
N ILE A 89 10.76 -4.45 -1.73
CA ILE A 89 10.33 -5.85 -1.67
C ILE A 89 11.41 -6.75 -2.28
N ARG A 90 11.83 -7.78 -1.54
CA ARG A 90 12.79 -8.80 -2.01
C ARG A 90 12.17 -10.18 -2.10
N ASP A 91 12.56 -10.90 -3.15
CA ASP A 91 12.33 -12.34 -3.24
C ASP A 91 13.66 -13.08 -3.03
N PRO A 92 13.80 -13.86 -1.94
CA PRO A 92 15.03 -14.62 -1.68
C PRO A 92 15.27 -15.74 -2.71
N GLN A 93 14.27 -16.15 -3.50
CA GLN A 93 14.39 -17.20 -4.51
C GLN A 93 14.77 -16.69 -5.91
N GLN A 94 14.65 -15.38 -6.17
CA GLN A 94 14.88 -14.79 -7.51
C GLN A 94 16.07 -13.82 -7.58
N GLY A 95 16.80 -13.59 -6.48
CA GLY A 95 17.85 -12.57 -6.42
C GLY A 95 19.25 -13.08 -6.79
N ASN A 96 19.80 -12.61 -7.93
CA ASN A 96 21.25 -12.66 -8.16
C ASN A 96 21.97 -11.87 -7.03
N VAL A 97 23.04 -12.43 -6.47
CA VAL A 97 23.77 -11.82 -5.33
C VAL A 97 24.25 -10.40 -5.64
N LEU A 98 24.56 -10.11 -6.91
CA LEU A 98 25.01 -8.79 -7.39
C LEU A 98 23.90 -7.71 -7.33
N THR A 99 22.65 -8.07 -7.61
CA THR A 99 21.49 -7.17 -7.49
C THR A 99 21.18 -6.81 -6.04
N ASN A 100 21.43 -7.73 -5.11
CA ASN A 100 21.21 -7.49 -3.67
C ASN A 100 22.21 -6.48 -3.09
N THR A 101 23.48 -6.51 -3.52
CA THR A 101 24.52 -5.57 -3.03
C THR A 101 24.31 -4.16 -3.57
N LEU A 102 23.97 -4.02 -4.87
CA LEU A 102 23.69 -2.70 -5.45
C LEU A 102 22.45 -2.07 -4.80
N GLN A 103 21.41 -2.87 -4.53
CA GLN A 103 20.22 -2.40 -3.83
C GLN A 103 20.51 -1.93 -2.40
N ASN A 104 21.40 -2.57 -1.64
CA ASN A 104 21.75 -2.14 -0.28
C ASN A 104 22.35 -0.71 -0.23
N VAL A 105 23.12 -0.34 -1.26
CA VAL A 105 23.71 1.01 -1.37
C VAL A 105 22.63 2.02 -1.74
N THR A 106 21.75 1.69 -2.70
CA THR A 106 20.66 2.55 -3.11
C THR A 106 19.63 2.76 -2.00
N THR A 107 19.28 1.71 -1.23
CA THR A 107 18.34 1.77 -0.10
C THR A 107 18.84 2.69 1.02
N SER A 108 20.15 2.80 1.20
CA SER A 108 20.76 3.68 2.21
C SER A 108 20.60 5.16 1.84
N ILE A 109 20.66 5.49 0.54
CA ILE A 109 20.49 6.86 0.02
C ILE A 109 19.02 7.30 0.05
N ILE A 110 18.09 6.37 -0.17
CA ILE A 110 16.64 6.64 -0.22
C ILE A 110 15.89 6.23 1.07
N SER A 111 16.63 5.77 2.08
CA SER A 111 16.15 5.29 3.40
C SER A 111 14.96 4.33 3.34
N LEU A 112 14.94 3.42 2.36
CA LEU A 112 13.85 2.45 2.23
C LEU A 112 14.16 1.17 3.04
N PRO A 113 13.34 0.80 4.03
CA PRO A 113 13.43 -0.50 4.69
C PRO A 113 13.20 -1.64 3.68
N ILE A 114 13.75 -2.83 3.96
CA ILE A 114 13.58 -4.02 3.13
C ILE A 114 12.53 -4.91 3.76
N VAL A 115 11.59 -5.42 2.95
CA VAL A 115 10.60 -6.43 3.34
C VAL A 115 10.64 -7.59 2.36
N TYR A 116 10.31 -8.80 2.80
CA TYR A 116 10.28 -9.96 1.91
C TYR A 116 8.90 -10.15 1.28
N LEU A 117 8.90 -10.65 0.04
CA LEU A 117 7.67 -10.87 -0.74
C LEU A 117 6.67 -11.77 0.00
N HIS A 118 7.17 -12.82 0.67
CA HIS A 118 6.32 -13.74 1.43
C HIS A 118 5.66 -13.03 2.63
N ASP A 119 6.38 -12.15 3.33
CA ASP A 119 5.82 -11.38 4.44
C ASP A 119 4.75 -10.40 3.97
N VAL A 120 4.99 -9.72 2.85
CA VAL A 120 4.01 -8.82 2.22
C VAL A 120 2.76 -9.61 1.84
N ALA A 121 2.90 -10.73 1.13
CA ALA A 121 1.77 -11.53 0.69
C ALA A 121 0.94 -12.08 1.86
N ALA A 122 1.61 -12.62 2.88
CA ALA A 122 0.96 -13.12 4.10
C ALA A 122 0.22 -12.00 4.85
N THR A 123 0.84 -10.82 4.96
CA THR A 123 0.21 -9.64 5.56
C THR A 123 -1.05 -9.22 4.80
N LEU A 124 -0.96 -9.07 3.47
CA LEU A 124 -2.09 -8.66 2.65
C LEU A 124 -3.26 -9.65 2.76
N LEU A 125 -2.96 -10.95 2.70
CA LEU A 125 -3.98 -12.00 2.81
C LEU A 125 -4.66 -11.95 4.18
N LYS A 126 -3.88 -11.95 5.26
CA LYS A 126 -4.41 -11.92 6.63
C LYS A 126 -5.31 -10.71 6.86
N GLN A 127 -4.85 -9.53 6.45
CA GLN A 127 -5.61 -8.29 6.61
C GLN A 127 -6.91 -8.30 5.77
N ALA A 128 -6.86 -8.81 4.53
CA ALA A 128 -8.04 -8.92 3.69
C ALA A 128 -9.08 -9.93 4.24
N THR A 129 -8.64 -11.04 4.86
CA THR A 129 -9.54 -12.11 5.31
C THR A 129 -10.02 -11.96 6.75
N GLU A 130 -9.18 -11.43 7.64
CA GLU A 130 -9.44 -11.38 9.08
C GLU A 130 -9.84 -9.98 9.56
N GLY A 131 -9.64 -8.95 8.74
CA GLY A 131 -9.82 -7.54 9.11
C GLY A 131 -8.49 -6.88 9.47
N PHE A 132 -8.55 -5.61 9.86
CA PHE A 132 -7.36 -4.78 9.95
C PHE A 132 -6.83 -4.59 11.37
N ASP A 133 -5.52 -4.78 11.55
CA ASP A 133 -4.82 -4.49 12.81
C ASP A 133 -4.84 -2.97 13.10
N LYS A 134 -4.64 -2.16 12.06
CA LYS A 134 -4.65 -0.69 12.09
C LYS A 134 -4.81 -0.08 10.70
N GLU A 135 -5.12 1.21 10.65
CA GLU A 135 -5.35 1.97 9.41
C GLU A 135 -4.13 1.99 8.45
N THR A 136 -2.91 1.91 8.99
CA THR A 136 -1.68 1.96 8.18
C THR A 136 -0.60 1.03 8.72
N LEU A 137 -0.19 0.08 7.88
CA LEU A 137 0.86 -0.90 8.15
C LEU A 137 2.17 -0.46 7.49
N VAL A 138 3.24 -0.36 8.29
CA VAL A 138 4.60 -0.08 7.82
C VAL A 138 5.43 -1.36 7.82
N CYS A 139 6.70 -1.27 7.43
CA CYS A 139 7.54 -2.46 7.22
C CYS A 139 7.67 -3.36 8.46
N ASP A 140 7.80 -2.78 9.65
CA ASP A 140 7.86 -3.55 10.90
C ASP A 140 6.57 -4.35 11.14
N ASP A 141 5.41 -3.80 10.77
CA ASP A 141 4.15 -4.53 10.85
C ASP A 141 4.08 -5.65 9.82
N ILE A 142 4.55 -5.41 8.60
CA ILE A 142 4.58 -6.41 7.53
C ILE A 142 5.44 -7.62 7.98
N THR A 143 6.63 -7.36 8.53
CA THR A 143 7.50 -8.43 9.03
C THR A 143 6.88 -9.14 10.24
N ARG A 144 6.26 -8.41 11.16
CA ARG A 144 5.57 -9.00 12.32
C ARG A 144 4.38 -9.88 11.92
N ILE A 145 3.53 -9.40 11.02
CA ILE A 145 2.29 -10.08 10.61
C ILE A 145 2.63 -11.24 9.67
N GLY A 146 3.51 -11.02 8.70
CA GLY A 146 3.89 -12.02 7.70
C GLY A 146 4.88 -13.07 8.18
N GLY A 147 5.78 -12.70 9.10
CA GLY A 147 6.76 -13.61 9.70
C GLY A 147 6.20 -14.46 10.83
N GLY A 148 5.04 -14.10 11.39
CA GLY A 148 4.31 -14.90 12.36
C GLY A 148 3.68 -16.12 11.72
N LYS A 149 4.45 -17.21 11.62
CA LYS A 149 3.90 -18.57 11.50
C LYS A 149 3.42 -19.07 12.84
#